data_AF-A0A969Y5K0-F1
#
_entry.id   AF-A0A969Y5K0-F1
#
_cell.length_a   1.000
_cell.length_b   1.000
_cell.length_c   1.000
_cell.angle_alpha   90.00
_cell.angle_beta   90.00
_cell.angle_gamma   90.00
#
_symmetry.space_group_name_H-M   'P 1'
#
loop_
_entity.id
_entity.type
_entity.pdbx_description
1 polymer ?
#
loop_
_entity_poly.entity_id
_entity_poly.type
_entity_poly.pdbx_seq_one_letter_code
_entity_poly.pdbx_strand_id
1 'polypeptide(L)'
;MDDNLEQQSLSIYCLDGFKVYRGQDLIPPQKWRRQKVTLLFQYLLVADKPVPRHILLSLFWPHLEEAAARHNLAVTLYDLRRTLQPKHPTNQAPLYIKSVGSYIELDWNSVAFYDVQAFKSFYREGVDAFSKEQWDQAVAALIAANKLYQTDFIPDAQEDWIIEERAWLKNVRLDVLEH
;
A
#
# COMPACT_ATOMS: atom_id res chain seq x y z
N MET A 1 24.02 8.40 1.06
CA MET A 1 22.77 7.76 1.53
C MET A 1 23.10 6.30 1.71
N ASP A 2 22.77 5.73 2.87
CA ASP A 2 23.22 4.38 3.26
C ASP A 2 22.63 3.32 2.33
N ASP A 3 23.51 2.64 1.60
CA ASP A 3 23.24 1.48 0.72
C ASP A 3 22.41 0.39 1.44
N ASN A 4 22.48 0.36 2.78
CA ASN A 4 21.74 -0.55 3.64
C ASN A 4 20.24 -0.17 3.80
N LEU A 5 19.88 1.11 3.69
CA LEU A 5 18.48 1.54 3.74
C LEU A 5 17.76 1.15 2.44
N GLU A 6 18.40 1.31 1.28
CA GLU A 6 17.83 0.87 -0.01
C GLU A 6 17.59 -0.65 -0.05
N GLN A 7 18.49 -1.45 0.51
CA GLN A 7 18.34 -2.90 0.64
C GLN A 7 17.20 -3.32 1.57
N GLN A 8 16.68 -2.40 2.38
CA GLN A 8 15.62 -2.68 3.35
C GLN A 8 14.33 -1.92 3.07
N SER A 9 14.26 -1.05 2.07
CA SER A 9 13.03 -0.39 1.67
C SER A 9 12.02 -1.36 1.05
N LEU A 10 10.74 -1.04 1.17
CA LEU A 10 9.66 -1.83 0.57
C LEU A 10 9.39 -1.37 -0.86
N SER A 11 9.18 -2.33 -1.75
CA SER A 11 8.52 -2.11 -3.04
C SER A 11 7.22 -2.88 -3.06
N ILE A 12 6.12 -2.17 -3.28
CA ILE A 12 4.76 -2.65 -3.05
C ILE A 12 4.01 -2.60 -4.36
N TYR A 13 3.39 -3.72 -4.70
CA TYR A 13 2.57 -3.87 -5.89
C TYR A 13 1.17 -4.28 -5.48
N CYS A 14 0.17 -3.55 -5.98
CA CYS A 14 -1.24 -3.86 -5.85
C CYS A 14 -1.96 -3.82 -7.22
N LEU A 15 -1.32 -3.28 -8.25
CA LEU A 15 -1.77 -3.23 -9.64
C LEU A 15 -1.03 -4.23 -10.56
N ASP A 16 -0.13 -5.04 -10.01
CA ASP A 16 0.47 -6.22 -10.67
C ASP A 16 0.36 -7.45 -9.75
N GLY A 17 -0.85 -7.65 -9.22
CA GLY A 17 -1.11 -8.56 -8.09
C GLY A 17 -0.48 -8.05 -6.78
N PHE A 18 -0.98 -8.56 -5.65
CA PHE A 18 -0.46 -8.16 -4.34
C PHE A 18 0.92 -8.78 -4.08
N LYS A 19 1.98 -7.97 -4.21
CA LYS A 19 3.37 -8.37 -3.97
C LYS A 19 4.06 -7.32 -3.11
N VAL A 20 4.89 -7.78 -2.18
CA VAL A 20 5.72 -6.89 -1.35
C VAL A 20 7.13 -7.40 -1.37
N TYR A 21 8.04 -6.59 -1.89
CA TYR A 21 9.47 -6.83 -1.83
C TYR A 21 10.07 -6.03 -0.69
N ARG A 22 11.12 -6.57 -0.08
CA ARG A 22 12.01 -5.84 0.82
C ARG A 22 13.40 -5.86 0.17
N GLY A 23 13.87 -4.70 -0.27
CA GLY A 23 14.98 -4.64 -1.22
C GLY A 23 14.62 -5.48 -2.46
N GLN A 24 15.44 -6.48 -2.75
CA GLN A 24 15.22 -7.41 -3.88
C GLN A 24 14.46 -8.69 -3.48
N ASP A 25 14.22 -8.92 -2.19
CA ASP A 25 13.60 -10.15 -1.70
C ASP A 25 12.07 -10.04 -1.71
N LEU A 26 11.39 -10.91 -2.47
CA LEU A 26 9.94 -11.07 -2.36
C LEU A 26 9.57 -11.64 -0.99
N ILE A 27 8.72 -10.95 -0.25
CA ILE A 27 8.09 -11.50 0.96
C ILE A 27 7.14 -12.61 0.50
N PRO A 28 7.38 -13.88 0.89
CA PRO A 28 6.62 -15.00 0.35
C PRO A 28 5.12 -14.87 0.64
N PRO A 29 4.22 -15.22 -0.30
CA PRO A 29 2.76 -15.17 -0.10
C PRO A 29 2.30 -15.91 1.16
N GLN A 30 3.03 -16.93 1.60
CA GLN A 30 2.73 -17.70 2.81
C GLN A 30 2.80 -16.85 4.10
N LYS A 31 3.59 -15.76 4.11
CA LYS A 31 3.61 -14.81 5.24
C LYS A 31 2.37 -13.91 5.28
N TRP A 32 1.60 -13.83 4.20
CA TRP A 32 0.38 -13.03 4.06
C TRP A 32 -0.91 -13.85 4.25
N ARG A 33 -0.82 -15.06 4.83
CA ARG A 33 -1.98 -15.96 5.00
C ARG A 33 -2.99 -15.51 6.04
N ARG A 34 -2.58 -14.69 7.02
CA ARG A 34 -3.50 -14.17 8.05
C ARG A 34 -4.28 -13.00 7.46
N GLN A 35 -5.56 -13.23 7.15
CA GLN A 35 -6.41 -12.24 6.47
C GLN A 35 -6.36 -10.85 7.13
N LYS A 36 -6.54 -10.75 8.46
CA LYS A 36 -6.52 -9.47 9.18
C LYS A 36 -5.16 -8.76 9.13
N VAL A 37 -4.06 -9.49 9.05
CA VAL A 37 -2.71 -8.91 8.88
C VAL A 37 -2.56 -8.28 7.51
N THR A 38 -2.97 -9.01 6.48
CA THR A 38 -2.93 -8.55 5.08
C THR A 38 -3.85 -7.35 4.86
N LEU A 39 -5.08 -7.43 5.35
CA LEU A 39 -6.04 -6.32 5.25
C LEU A 39 -5.59 -5.08 6.03
N LEU A 40 -4.98 -5.24 7.21
CA LEU A 40 -4.43 -4.09 7.96
C LEU A 40 -3.34 -3.38 7.16
N PHE A 41 -2.44 -4.12 6.52
CA PHE A 41 -1.41 -3.53 5.66
C PHE A 41 -2.02 -2.80 4.46
N GLN A 42 -2.95 -3.46 3.76
CA GLN A 42 -3.66 -2.88 2.61
C GLN A 42 -4.45 -1.63 2.99
N TYR A 43 -5.08 -1.61 4.17
CA TYR A 43 -5.78 -0.44 4.66
C TYR A 43 -4.83 0.73 4.94
N LEU A 44 -3.65 0.47 5.51
CA LEU A 44 -2.63 1.52 5.72
C LEU A 44 -2.11 2.08 4.38
N LEU A 45 -2.01 1.26 3.34
CA LEU A 45 -1.66 1.72 1.99
C LEU A 45 -2.72 2.62 1.37
N VAL A 46 -4.00 2.26 1.53
CA VAL A 46 -5.14 3.05 1.01
C VAL A 46 -5.31 4.34 1.80
N ALA A 47 -5.15 4.29 3.12
CA ALA A 47 -5.31 5.46 3.98
C ALA A 47 -4.25 6.54 3.70
N ASP A 48 -3.01 6.13 3.38
CA ASP A 48 -1.88 7.01 3.06
C ASP A 48 -1.64 8.12 4.11
N LYS A 49 -1.98 7.84 5.37
CA LYS A 49 -1.85 8.75 6.51
C LYS A 49 -1.97 8.02 7.85
N PRO A 50 -1.56 8.64 8.96
CA PRO A 50 -1.83 8.12 10.30
C PRO A 50 -3.30 7.81 10.54
N VAL A 51 -3.57 6.56 10.92
CA VAL A 51 -4.92 6.07 11.24
C VAL A 51 -5.08 5.98 12.76
N PRO A 52 -6.13 6.59 13.35
CA PRO A 52 -6.45 6.40 14.75
C PRO A 52 -6.76 4.94 15.06
N ARG A 53 -6.25 4.42 16.18
CA ARG A 53 -6.52 3.05 16.63
C ARG A 53 -8.00 2.75 16.71
N HIS A 54 -8.83 3.67 17.22
CA HIS A 54 -10.27 3.43 17.36
C HIS A 54 -10.96 3.18 16.01
N ILE A 55 -10.50 3.82 14.93
CA ILE A 55 -11.00 3.55 13.57
C ILE A 55 -10.65 2.11 13.16
N LEU A 56 -9.41 1.69 13.40
CA LEU A 56 -8.98 0.31 13.13
C LEU A 56 -9.76 -0.72 13.95
N LEU A 57 -10.06 -0.42 15.23
CA LEU A 57 -10.86 -1.32 16.08
C LEU A 57 -12.25 -1.52 15.49
N SER A 58 -12.96 -0.42 15.21
CA SER A 58 -14.31 -0.46 14.65
C SER A 58 -14.36 -1.11 13.26
N LEU A 59 -13.34 -0.87 12.43
CA LEU A 59 -13.29 -1.42 11.08
C LEU A 59 -13.01 -2.93 11.08
N PHE A 60 -12.04 -3.38 11.87
CA PHE A 60 -11.56 -4.76 11.82
C PHE A 60 -12.29 -5.70 12.77
N TRP A 61 -12.80 -5.20 13.90
CA TRP A 61 -13.49 -6.00 14.93
C TRP A 61 -14.74 -5.27 15.47
N PRO A 62 -15.72 -4.92 14.62
CA PRO A 62 -16.90 -4.14 15.02
C PRO A 62 -17.77 -4.80 16.10
N HIS A 63 -17.71 -6.13 16.21
CA HIS A 63 -18.57 -6.92 17.10
C HIS A 63 -17.91 -7.32 18.42
N LEU A 64 -16.65 -6.90 18.66
CA LEU A 64 -15.94 -7.23 19.88
C LEU A 64 -16.03 -6.09 20.89
N GLU A 65 -16.02 -6.43 22.17
CA GLU A 65 -15.77 -5.45 23.23
C GLU A 65 -14.40 -4.80 23.04
N GLU A 66 -14.29 -3.54 23.47
CA GLU A 66 -13.11 -2.72 23.20
C GLU A 66 -11.80 -3.36 23.67
N ALA A 67 -11.80 -4.00 24.85
CA ALA A 67 -10.62 -4.69 25.38
C ALA A 67 -10.15 -5.83 24.46
N ALA A 68 -11.08 -6.64 23.94
CA ALA A 68 -10.78 -7.74 23.03
C ALA A 68 -10.33 -7.22 21.65
N ALA A 69 -10.98 -6.16 21.13
CA ALA A 69 -10.57 -5.52 19.89
C ALA A 69 -9.13 -4.95 19.99
N ARG A 70 -8.80 -4.27 21.10
CA ARG A 70 -7.46 -3.73 21.37
C ARG A 70 -6.41 -4.83 21.42
N HIS A 71 -6.72 -5.95 22.08
CA HIS A 71 -5.84 -7.11 22.10
C HIS A 71 -5.60 -7.66 20.69
N ASN A 72 -6.65 -7.86 19.90
CA ASN A 72 -6.54 -8.36 18.54
C ASN A 72 -5.75 -7.40 17.62
N LEU A 73 -5.93 -6.09 17.76
CA LEU A 73 -5.13 -5.10 17.04
C LEU A 73 -3.65 -5.22 17.41
N ALA A 74 -3.32 -5.37 18.70
CA ALA A 74 -1.93 -5.53 19.13
C ALA A 74 -1.28 -6.79 18.55
N VAL A 75 -1.99 -7.92 18.54
CA VAL A 75 -1.52 -9.19 17.94
C VAL A 75 -1.35 -9.04 16.43
N THR A 76 -2.32 -8.44 15.75
CA THR A 76 -2.28 -8.24 14.29
C THR A 76 -1.12 -7.31 13.89
N LEU A 77 -0.88 -6.24 14.65
CA LEU A 77 0.27 -5.35 14.44
C LEU A 77 1.60 -6.06 14.69
N TYR A 78 1.69 -6.89 15.72
CA TYR A 78 2.88 -7.69 15.99
C TYR A 78 3.17 -8.62 14.81
N ASP A 79 2.17 -9.35 14.32
CA ASP A 79 2.31 -10.25 13.18
C ASP A 79 2.69 -9.49 11.90
N LEU A 80 2.05 -8.34 11.64
CA LEU A 80 2.35 -7.50 10.48
C LEU A 80 3.83 -7.07 10.49
N ARG A 81 4.31 -6.58 11.64
CA ARG A 81 5.72 -6.22 11.79
C ARG A 81 6.65 -7.39 11.52
N ARG A 82 6.33 -8.60 12.01
CA ARG A 82 7.11 -9.82 11.73
C ARG A 82 7.05 -10.27 10.27
N THR A 83 5.93 -10.04 9.59
CA THR A 83 5.80 -10.31 8.15
C THR A 83 6.78 -9.47 7.36
N LEU A 84 6.83 -8.16 7.65
CA LEU A 84 7.69 -7.19 6.97
C LEU A 84 9.17 -7.28 7.36
N GLN A 85 9.47 -7.67 8.61
CA GLN A 85 10.85 -7.82 9.08
C GLN A 85 11.65 -8.89 8.30
N PRO A 86 12.96 -8.64 8.06
CA PRO A 86 13.87 -9.65 7.54
C PRO A 86 13.99 -10.85 8.45
N LYS A 87 14.39 -12.00 7.89
CA LYS A 87 14.61 -13.24 8.67
C LYS A 87 15.67 -13.05 9.75
N HIS A 88 16.69 -12.25 9.47
CA HIS A 88 17.76 -11.87 10.39
C HIS A 88 17.77 -10.34 10.52
N PRO A 89 16.94 -9.77 11.40
CA PRO A 89 16.91 -8.34 11.61
C PRO A 89 18.20 -7.87 12.25
N THR A 90 18.83 -6.87 11.64
CA THR A 90 19.89 -6.09 12.27
C THR A 90 19.24 -4.98 13.11
N ASN A 91 19.98 -4.40 14.06
CA ASN A 91 19.51 -3.23 14.82
C ASN A 91 19.24 -1.99 13.94
N GLN A 92 19.56 -2.04 12.64
CA GLN A 92 19.37 -0.97 11.67
C GLN A 92 18.13 -1.16 10.80
N ALA A 93 17.33 -2.21 11.02
CA ALA A 93 16.15 -2.44 10.19
C ALA A 93 15.11 -1.33 10.39
N PRO A 94 14.56 -0.75 9.30
CA PRO A 94 13.60 0.32 9.41
C PRO A 94 12.31 -0.16 10.06
N LEU A 95 11.66 0.77 10.79
CA LEU A 95 10.35 0.54 11.35
C LEU A 95 9.29 0.76 10.27
N TYR A 96 8.95 -0.29 9.52
CA TYR A 96 7.93 -0.20 8.47
C TYR A 96 6.55 0.25 8.98
N ILE A 97 6.17 -0.14 10.20
CA ILE A 97 4.87 0.23 10.79
C ILE A 97 5.10 1.01 12.08
N LYS A 98 4.79 2.31 12.04
CA LYS A 98 4.92 3.22 13.17
C LYS A 98 3.68 3.16 14.07
N SER A 99 3.92 3.36 15.36
CA SER A 99 2.87 3.59 16.35
C SER A 99 3.23 4.84 17.12
N VAL A 100 2.54 5.94 16.82
CA VAL A 100 2.77 7.24 17.46
C VAL A 100 1.53 7.61 18.26
N GLY A 101 1.62 7.48 19.59
CA GLY A 101 0.47 7.64 20.48
C GLY A 101 -0.69 6.71 20.11
N SER A 102 -1.85 7.31 19.80
CA SER A 102 -3.07 6.61 19.41
C SER A 102 -3.18 6.33 17.90
N TYR A 103 -2.13 6.59 17.12
CA TYR A 103 -2.13 6.42 15.67
C TYR A 103 -1.21 5.28 15.21
N ILE A 104 -1.56 4.67 14.07
CA ILE A 104 -0.79 3.66 13.35
C ILE A 104 -0.62 4.15 11.91
N GLU A 105 0.58 4.02 11.35
CA GLU A 105 0.86 4.36 9.95
C GLU A 105 1.91 3.42 9.35
N LEU A 106 1.90 3.34 8.01
CA LEU A 106 3.04 2.87 7.24
C LEU A 106 4.11 3.98 7.27
N ASP A 107 5.36 3.61 7.54
CA ASP A 107 6.46 4.56 7.39
C ASP A 107 6.81 4.71 5.92
N TRP A 108 6.26 5.73 5.27
CA TRP A 108 6.53 6.00 3.86
C TRP A 108 8.00 6.29 3.54
N ASN A 109 8.81 6.71 4.52
CA ASN A 109 10.27 6.83 4.32
C ASN A 109 10.96 5.47 4.15
N SER A 110 10.28 4.38 4.51
CA SER A 110 10.74 3.00 4.32
C SER A 110 10.16 2.35 3.05
N VAL A 111 9.43 3.10 2.22
CA VAL A 111 8.82 2.62 0.98
C VAL A 111 9.55 3.26 -0.20
N ALA A 112 10.28 2.47 -0.97
CA ALA A 112 10.97 2.95 -2.17
C ALA A 112 10.02 3.04 -3.36
N PHE A 113 9.00 2.18 -3.41
CA PHE A 113 8.07 2.14 -4.54
C PHE A 113 6.70 1.61 -4.12
N TYR A 114 5.64 2.26 -4.62
CA TYR A 114 4.28 1.77 -4.54
C TYR A 114 3.57 2.03 -5.88
N ASP A 115 3.20 0.96 -6.59
CA ASP A 115 2.68 1.05 -7.96
C ASP A 115 1.39 1.87 -8.08
N VAL A 116 0.49 1.82 -7.10
CA VAL A 116 -0.73 2.64 -7.07
C VAL A 116 -0.40 4.12 -6.97
N GLN A 117 0.55 4.51 -6.12
CA GLN A 117 0.96 5.91 -5.99
C GLN A 117 1.65 6.40 -7.27
N ALA A 118 2.52 5.58 -7.86
CA ALA A 118 3.17 5.88 -9.13
C ALA A 118 2.15 6.01 -10.28
N PHE A 119 1.17 5.10 -10.36
CA PHE A 119 0.07 5.16 -11.31
C PHE A 119 -0.71 6.47 -11.19
N LYS A 120 -1.14 6.83 -9.97
CA LYS A 120 -1.84 8.10 -9.70
C LYS A 120 -0.99 9.32 -10.08
N SER A 121 0.32 9.27 -9.84
CA SER A 121 1.24 10.36 -10.17
C SER A 121 1.38 10.56 -11.68
N PHE A 122 1.64 9.48 -12.44
CA PHE A 122 1.76 9.56 -13.89
C PHE A 122 0.45 9.97 -14.56
N TYR A 123 -0.69 9.52 -14.06
CA TYR A 123 -1.99 9.97 -14.53
C TYR A 123 -2.16 11.49 -14.34
N ARG A 124 -1.87 12.01 -13.14
CA ARG A 124 -1.95 13.46 -12.87
C ARG A 124 -1.01 14.27 -13.74
N GLU A 125 0.22 13.78 -13.94
CA GLU A 125 1.18 14.42 -14.85
C GLU A 125 0.65 14.43 -16.29
N GLY A 126 0.09 13.31 -16.76
CA GLY A 126 -0.49 13.20 -18.09
C GLY A 126 -1.63 14.19 -18.32
N VAL A 127 -2.58 14.27 -17.38
CA VAL A 127 -3.72 15.20 -17.45
C VAL A 127 -3.26 16.67 -17.38
N ASP A 128 -2.30 16.99 -16.51
CA ASP A 128 -1.75 18.35 -16.40
C ASP A 128 -1.02 18.76 -17.68
N ALA A 129 -0.18 17.89 -18.25
CA ALA A 129 0.50 18.12 -19.53
C ALA A 129 -0.50 18.27 -20.68
N PHE A 130 -1.55 17.45 -20.72
CA PHE A 130 -2.63 17.55 -21.73
C PHE A 130 -3.32 18.92 -21.66
N SER A 131 -3.64 19.40 -20.44
CA SER A 131 -4.27 20.71 -20.22
C SER A 131 -3.38 21.89 -20.64
N LYS A 132 -2.06 21.68 -20.71
CA LYS A 132 -1.05 22.65 -21.14
C LYS A 132 -0.65 22.48 -22.60
N GLU A 133 -1.33 21.61 -23.36
CA GLU A 133 -1.02 21.27 -24.75
C GLU A 133 0.38 20.69 -24.95
N GLN A 134 0.95 20.07 -23.91
CA GLN A 134 2.26 19.41 -23.93
C GLN A 134 2.09 17.93 -24.34
N TRP A 135 1.64 17.71 -25.58
CA TRP A 135 1.14 16.41 -26.05
C TRP A 135 2.13 15.24 -25.86
N ASP A 136 3.40 15.42 -26.20
CA ASP A 136 4.40 14.36 -26.07
C ASP A 136 4.60 13.94 -24.61
N GLN A 137 4.61 14.91 -23.68
CA GLN A 137 4.71 14.63 -22.25
C GLN A 137 3.44 13.97 -21.74
N ALA A 138 2.27 14.44 -22.17
CA ALA A 138 0.98 13.87 -21.79
C ALA A 138 0.91 12.39 -22.17
N VAL A 139 1.20 12.06 -23.43
CA VAL A 139 1.19 10.68 -23.94
C VAL A 139 2.22 9.83 -23.22
N ALA A 140 3.45 10.33 -23.02
CA ALA A 140 4.49 9.57 -22.32
C ALA A 140 4.08 9.21 -20.88
N ALA A 141 3.50 10.16 -20.15
CA ALA A 141 3.04 9.96 -18.78
C ALA A 141 1.84 9.00 -18.72
N LEU A 142 0.84 9.15 -19.59
CA LEU A 142 -0.32 8.24 -19.64
C LEU A 142 0.07 6.80 -20.03
N ILE A 143 1.01 6.63 -20.97
CA ILE A 143 1.58 5.32 -21.29
C ILE A 143 2.29 4.72 -20.07
N ALA A 144 3.06 5.51 -19.32
CA ALA A 144 3.72 5.05 -18.10
C ALA A 144 2.71 4.63 -17.03
N ALA A 145 1.62 5.37 -16.85
CA ALA A 145 0.52 5.00 -15.97
C ALA A 145 -0.09 3.65 -16.39
N ASN A 146 -0.51 3.49 -17.65
CA ASN A 146 -1.13 2.26 -18.12
C ASN A 146 -0.21 1.03 -17.99
N LYS A 147 1.11 1.21 -18.15
CA LYS A 147 2.10 0.13 -17.94
C LYS A 147 2.17 -0.38 -16.50
N LEU A 148 1.83 0.43 -15.50
CA LEU A 148 1.80 -0.02 -14.10
C LEU A 148 0.54 -0.84 -13.78
N TYR A 149 -0.54 -0.63 -14.53
CA TYR A 149 -1.80 -1.31 -14.29
C TYR A 149 -1.88 -2.62 -15.06
N GLN A 150 -1.46 -3.72 -14.44
CA GLN A 150 -1.49 -5.08 -15.00
C GLN A 150 -2.72 -5.87 -14.55
N THR A 151 -3.18 -5.68 -13.30
CA THR A 151 -4.35 -6.33 -12.71
C THR A 151 -5.18 -5.33 -11.92
N ASP A 152 -6.46 -5.65 -11.72
CA ASP A 152 -7.31 -4.91 -10.78
C ASP A 152 -6.68 -4.84 -9.38
N PHE A 153 -6.93 -3.74 -8.67
CA PHE A 153 -6.50 -3.56 -7.28
C PHE A 153 -7.14 -4.62 -6.37
N ILE A 154 -6.33 -5.59 -5.92
CA ILE A 154 -6.68 -6.65 -4.95
C ILE A 154 -8.03 -7.30 -5.30
N PRO A 155 -8.18 -8.00 -6.45
CA PRO A 155 -9.47 -8.33 -7.06
C PRO A 155 -10.39 -9.20 -6.19
N ASP A 156 -9.82 -10.06 -5.35
CA ASP A 156 -10.59 -11.05 -4.59
C ASP A 156 -11.17 -10.49 -3.28
N ALA A 157 -10.66 -9.36 -2.79
CA ALA A 157 -11.11 -8.80 -1.51
C ALA A 157 -12.46 -8.09 -1.63
N GLN A 158 -13.28 -8.22 -0.59
CA GLN A 158 -14.69 -7.78 -0.55
C GLN A 158 -14.93 -6.60 0.40
N GLU A 159 -13.86 -6.02 0.92
CA GLU A 159 -13.97 -4.95 1.90
C GLU A 159 -14.37 -3.66 1.17
N ASP A 160 -15.40 -2.96 1.67
CA ASP A 160 -15.98 -1.80 0.99
C ASP A 160 -14.93 -0.76 0.56
N TRP A 161 -13.97 -0.44 1.43
CA TRP A 161 -12.88 0.48 1.13
C TRP A 161 -11.91 -0.03 0.05
N ILE A 162 -11.79 -1.35 -0.15
CA ILE A 162 -11.06 -1.93 -1.30
C ILE A 162 -11.90 -1.83 -2.57
N ILE A 163 -13.20 -2.12 -2.48
CA ILE A 163 -14.12 -2.05 -3.62
C ILE A 163 -14.16 -0.61 -4.16
N GLU A 164 -14.27 0.37 -3.27
CA GLU A 164 -14.25 1.80 -3.59
C GLU A 164 -12.93 2.21 -4.25
N GLU A 165 -11.78 1.87 -3.65
CA GLU A 165 -10.46 2.19 -4.21
C GLU A 165 -10.26 1.51 -5.57
N ARG A 166 -10.67 0.25 -5.72
CA ARG A 166 -10.61 -0.48 -7.00
C ARG A 166 -11.48 0.18 -8.06
N ALA A 167 -12.70 0.56 -7.73
CA ALA A 167 -13.61 1.22 -8.66
C ALA A 167 -13.04 2.57 -9.12
N TRP A 168 -12.49 3.36 -8.19
CA TRP A 168 -11.82 4.62 -8.52
C TRP A 168 -10.61 4.39 -9.45
N LEU A 169 -9.74 3.43 -9.14
CA LEU A 169 -8.57 3.10 -9.95
C LEU A 169 -8.97 2.61 -11.35
N LYS A 170 -10.06 1.85 -11.48
CA LYS A 170 -10.61 1.44 -12.79
C LYS A 170 -11.06 2.64 -13.62
N ASN A 171 -11.78 3.59 -13.02
CA ASN A 171 -12.23 4.78 -13.73
C ASN A 171 -11.05 5.62 -14.22
N VAL A 172 -10.01 5.80 -13.38
CA VAL A 172 -8.78 6.48 -13.78
C VAL A 172 -8.08 5.74 -14.92
N ARG A 173 -8.03 4.40 -14.88
CA ARG A 173 -7.47 3.62 -15.98
C ARG A 173 -8.23 3.80 -17.29
N LEU A 174 -9.56 3.85 -17.24
CA LEU A 174 -10.37 4.10 -18.44
C LEU A 174 -10.07 5.47 -19.03
N ASP A 175 -9.98 6.51 -18.20
CA ASP A 175 -9.62 7.86 -18.65
C ASP A 175 -8.23 7.92 -19.30
N VAL A 176 -7.26 7.17 -18.76
CA VAL A 176 -5.91 7.01 -19.36
C VAL A 176 -5.96 6.40 -20.76
N LEU A 177 -6.94 5.55 -21.07
CA LEU A 177 -7.08 4.88 -22.38
C LEU A 177 -7.89 5.70 -23.39
N GLU A 178 -8.62 6.72 -22.95
CA GLU A 178 -9.44 7.60 -23.80
C GLU A 178 -8.64 8.78 -24.38
N HIS A 179 -7.46 9.08 -23.82
CA HIS A 179 -6.52 10.11 -24.25
C HIS A 179 -5.38 9.55 -25.11
#